data_AF-A0A0D2E2H8-F1
#
_entry.id   AF-A0A0D2E2H8-F1
#
_cell.length_a   1.000
_cell.length_b   1.000
_cell.length_c   1.000
_cell.angle_alpha   90.00
_cell.angle_beta   90.00
_cell.angle_gamma   90.00
#
_symmetry.space_group_name_H-M   'P 1'
#
loop_
_entity.id
_entity.type
_entity.pdbx_description
1 polymer ?
#
loop_
_entity_poly.entity_id
_entity_poly.type
_entity_poly.pdbx_seq_one_letter_code
_entity_poly.pdbx_strand_id
1 'polypeptide(L)'
;MYLQRMGQTGSLVTVEVSDNNDKAPRNKMRNMARRGVLYLPTTTILLGCCGILFTGRSLHPSCMASVALLLLSRLLSIVTLRARTTSPWHGESEPGVKGDLLILLSEDRWIRMKGLVDDLKAVTSGSWLARPKHPVLCESLDWVAGLLVYIAVIVLVNAPNQGKVILALYALLGHGALALHNATCQELVMNERTVSVSSQPGSVTRYTRRLVMARELVEEIGRSDFAIRLGMLNPDDVDSGGKLKNDLVTM
;
A
#
# COMPACT_ATOMS: atom_id res chain seq x y z
N MET A 1 5.23 1.41 3.58
CA MET A 1 4.73 2.62 4.28
C MET A 1 3.58 2.32 5.25
N TYR A 2 2.49 1.64 4.82
CA TYR A 2 1.33 1.38 5.69
C TYR A 2 1.67 0.68 7.01
N LEU A 3 2.31 -0.50 6.92
CA LEU A 3 2.70 -1.29 8.10
C LEU A 3 3.66 -0.52 9.02
N GLN A 4 4.67 0.16 8.45
CA GLN A 4 5.58 1.00 9.23
C GLN A 4 4.84 2.11 10.00
N ARG A 5 3.83 2.75 9.39
CA ARG A 5 3.06 3.80 10.05
C ARG A 5 2.14 3.27 11.14
N MET A 6 1.55 2.10 10.95
CA MET A 6 0.68 1.48 11.96
C MET A 6 1.46 0.86 13.11
N GLY A 7 2.68 0.37 12.85
CA GLY A 7 3.57 -0.15 13.87
C GLY A 7 4.00 0.94 14.85
N GLN A 8 3.89 0.65 16.15
CA GLN A 8 4.41 1.47 17.23
C GLN A 8 5.63 0.78 17.85
N THR A 9 6.65 1.55 18.19
CA THR A 9 7.90 1.02 18.77
C THR A 9 7.63 0.34 20.11
N GLY A 10 8.10 -0.89 20.25
CA GLY A 10 7.89 -1.72 21.44
C GLY A 10 6.47 -2.23 21.61
N SER A 11 5.64 -2.18 20.57
CA SER A 11 4.25 -2.67 20.62
C SER A 11 3.99 -3.71 19.53
N LEU A 12 3.15 -4.69 19.88
CA LEU A 12 2.54 -5.62 18.95
C LEU A 12 1.21 -5.05 18.47
N VAL A 13 1.09 -4.78 17.18
CA VAL A 13 -0.13 -4.24 16.56
C VAL A 13 -0.82 -5.34 15.78
N THR A 14 -2.04 -5.67 16.16
CA THR A 14 -2.88 -6.67 15.50
C THR A 14 -3.68 -6.02 14.37
N VAL A 15 -3.53 -6.57 13.18
CA VAL A 15 -4.15 -6.12 11.95
C VAL A 15 -4.97 -7.28 11.38
N GLU A 16 -6.19 -7.01 10.97
CA GLU A 16 -7.09 -7.99 10.40
C GLU A 16 -7.19 -7.81 8.89
N VAL A 17 -7.19 -8.93 8.18
CA VAL A 17 -7.50 -9.00 6.76
C VAL A 17 -8.94 -9.44 6.60
N SER A 18 -9.72 -8.66 5.87
CA SER A 18 -11.11 -8.98 5.54
C SER A 18 -11.33 -8.98 4.03
N ASP A 19 -12.17 -9.89 3.57
CA ASP A 19 -12.77 -9.78 2.23
C ASP A 19 -13.59 -8.50 2.14
N ASN A 20 -13.46 -7.81 1.02
CA ASN A 20 -14.26 -6.65 0.71
C ASN A 20 -15.61 -7.05 0.08
N ASN A 21 -15.76 -8.30 -0.38
CA ASN A 21 -17.03 -8.86 -0.87
C ASN A 21 -18.04 -9.15 0.25
N ASP A 22 -17.58 -9.42 1.47
CA ASP A 22 -18.45 -9.72 2.62
C ASP A 22 -19.12 -8.48 3.22
N LYS A 23 -18.83 -7.28 2.70
CA LYS A 23 -19.34 -6.02 3.25
C LYS A 23 -20.57 -5.52 2.47
N ALA A 24 -21.64 -5.26 3.22
CA ALA A 24 -22.93 -4.70 2.78
C ALA A 24 -22.80 -3.57 1.73
N PRO A 25 -23.83 -3.36 0.86
CA PRO A 25 -23.78 -2.45 -0.31
C PRO A 25 -23.36 -0.99 0.00
N ARG A 26 -23.54 -0.52 1.23
CA ARG A 26 -23.10 0.79 1.72
C ARG A 26 -21.56 0.98 1.69
N ASN A 27 -20.79 -0.10 1.90
CA ASN A 27 -19.33 -0.07 1.81
C ASN A 27 -18.82 -0.08 0.36
N LYS A 28 -19.60 -0.61 -0.58
CA LYS A 28 -19.27 -0.60 -2.01
C LYS A 28 -19.19 0.82 -2.57
N MET A 29 -20.10 1.71 -2.13
CA MET A 29 -20.09 3.12 -2.51
C MET A 29 -18.92 3.90 -1.86
N ARG A 30 -18.57 3.60 -0.61
CA ARG A 30 -17.38 4.14 0.07
C ARG A 30 -16.07 3.68 -0.59
N ASN A 31 -16.01 2.44 -1.06
CA ASN A 31 -14.89 1.90 -1.82
C ASN A 31 -14.79 2.48 -3.23
N MET A 32 -15.92 2.78 -3.87
CA MET A 32 -15.96 3.49 -5.14
C MET A 32 -15.46 4.94 -5.00
N ALA A 33 -15.85 5.63 -3.92
CA ALA A 33 -15.32 6.94 -3.56
C ALA A 33 -13.80 6.87 -3.30
N ARG A 34 -13.32 5.89 -2.54
CA ARG A 34 -11.88 5.65 -2.31
C ARG A 34 -11.09 5.34 -3.59
N ARG A 35 -11.66 4.58 -4.51
CA ARG A 35 -11.08 4.37 -5.86
C ARG A 35 -11.00 5.69 -6.63
N GLY A 36 -12.01 6.55 -6.49
CA GLY A 36 -12.00 7.93 -6.99
C GLY A 36 -10.85 8.78 -6.44
N VAL A 37 -10.42 8.51 -5.19
CA VAL A 37 -9.35 9.27 -4.55
C VAL A 37 -7.96 8.92 -5.10
N LEU A 38 -7.76 7.70 -5.60
CA LEU A 38 -6.54 7.32 -6.36
C LEU A 38 -6.37 8.17 -7.64
N TYR A 39 -7.47 8.77 -8.13
CA TYR A 39 -7.48 9.67 -9.27
C TYR A 39 -7.39 11.17 -8.88
N LEU A 40 -7.24 11.53 -7.60
CA LEU A 40 -7.04 12.92 -7.16
C LEU A 40 -5.92 13.70 -7.90
N PRO A 41 -4.73 13.13 -8.16
CA PRO A 41 -3.70 13.83 -8.94
C PRO A 41 -4.15 14.06 -10.39
N THR A 42 -4.88 13.12 -11.00
CA THR A 42 -5.46 13.31 -12.33
C THR A 42 -6.59 14.33 -12.33
N THR A 43 -7.44 14.37 -11.29
CA THR A 43 -8.52 15.36 -11.18
C THR A 43 -8.01 16.75 -10.86
N THR A 44 -6.90 16.90 -10.13
CA THR A 44 -6.26 18.21 -9.90
C THR A 44 -5.62 18.77 -11.16
N ILE A 45 -5.00 17.92 -11.99
CA ILE A 45 -4.54 18.31 -13.34
C ILE A 45 -5.74 18.68 -14.24
N LEU A 46 -6.84 17.92 -14.17
CA LEU A 46 -8.08 18.21 -14.92
C LEU A 46 -8.75 19.51 -14.45
N LEU A 47 -8.77 19.76 -13.13
CA LEU A 47 -9.22 21.01 -12.53
C LEU A 47 -8.30 22.18 -12.89
N GLY A 48 -7.00 21.92 -13.08
CA GLY A 48 -6.07 22.90 -13.64
C GLY A 48 -6.37 23.24 -15.09
N CYS A 49 -6.72 22.24 -15.90
CA CYS A 49 -7.31 22.44 -17.22
C CYS A 49 -8.57 23.32 -17.15
N CYS A 50 -9.51 23.01 -16.25
CA CYS A 50 -10.72 23.81 -16.05
C CYS A 50 -10.39 25.23 -15.56
N GLY A 51 -9.44 25.42 -14.65
CA GLY A 51 -9.01 26.74 -14.18
C GLY A 51 -8.45 27.60 -15.32
N ILE A 52 -7.59 27.01 -16.16
CA ILE A 52 -7.07 27.66 -17.37
C ILE A 52 -8.19 28.00 -18.36
N LEU A 53 -9.19 27.11 -18.51
CA LEU A 53 -10.39 27.33 -19.34
C LEU A 53 -11.29 28.46 -18.78
N PHE A 54 -11.49 28.52 -17.47
CA PHE A 54 -12.38 29.48 -16.81
C PHE A 54 -11.79 30.90 -16.70
N THR A 55 -10.46 31.06 -16.68
CA THR A 55 -9.80 32.38 -16.63
C THR A 55 -9.85 33.17 -17.95
N GLY A 56 -10.51 32.68 -18.99
CA GLY A 56 -11.06 33.52 -20.04
C GLY A 56 -10.06 34.43 -20.77
N ARG A 57 -9.00 33.86 -21.35
CA ARG A 57 -8.20 34.53 -22.39
C ARG A 57 -7.50 33.45 -23.23
N SER A 58 -7.87 33.38 -24.51
CA SER A 58 -7.29 32.56 -25.59
C SER A 58 -6.34 31.46 -25.12
N LEU A 59 -6.82 30.21 -25.03
CA LEU A 59 -5.96 29.07 -24.72
C LEU A 59 -4.82 29.02 -25.73
N HIS A 60 -3.59 29.23 -25.25
CA HIS A 60 -2.43 29.05 -26.11
C HIS A 60 -2.35 27.56 -26.49
N PRO A 61 -2.36 27.21 -27.79
CA PRO A 61 -2.41 25.82 -28.24
C PRO A 61 -1.30 24.95 -27.61
N SER A 62 -0.13 25.54 -27.38
CA SER A 62 1.00 24.85 -26.74
C SER A 62 0.74 24.45 -25.28
N CYS A 63 -0.02 25.25 -24.51
CA CYS A 63 -0.43 24.86 -23.15
C CYS A 63 -1.33 23.63 -23.20
N MET A 64 -2.34 23.66 -24.09
CA MET A 64 -3.27 22.54 -24.24
C MET A 64 -2.56 21.26 -24.67
N ALA A 65 -1.67 21.37 -25.66
CA ALA A 65 -0.88 20.24 -26.14
C ALA A 65 0.01 19.67 -25.03
N SER A 66 0.65 20.53 -24.23
CA SER A 66 1.47 20.08 -23.09
C SER A 66 0.65 19.33 -22.06
N VAL A 67 -0.55 19.82 -21.70
CA VAL A 67 -1.42 19.13 -20.75
C VAL A 67 -1.92 17.80 -21.32
N ALA A 68 -2.32 17.76 -22.59
CA ALA A 68 -2.76 16.53 -23.25
C ALA A 68 -1.65 15.46 -23.23
N LEU A 69 -0.41 15.84 -23.51
CA LEU A 69 0.75 14.95 -23.44
C LEU A 69 1.01 14.43 -22.02
N LEU A 70 0.89 15.30 -21.01
CA LEU A 70 1.03 14.91 -19.61
C LEU A 70 -0.09 13.96 -19.16
N LEU A 71 -1.33 14.22 -19.57
CA LEU A 71 -2.46 13.33 -19.28
C LEU A 71 -2.29 11.98 -19.96
N LEU A 72 -1.86 11.95 -21.22
CA LEU A 72 -1.57 10.72 -21.95
C LEU A 72 -0.44 9.93 -21.28
N SER A 73 0.66 10.60 -20.91
CA SER A 73 1.76 9.99 -20.14
C SER A 73 1.24 9.31 -18.86
N ARG A 74 0.39 9.99 -18.09
CA ARG A 74 -0.22 9.44 -16.87
C ARG A 74 -1.12 8.25 -17.15
N LEU A 75 -1.95 8.30 -18.20
CA LEU A 75 -2.79 7.18 -18.59
C LEU A 75 -1.96 5.94 -18.92
N LEU A 76 -0.86 6.11 -19.67
CA LEU A 76 0.05 5.01 -19.97
C LEU A 76 0.68 4.44 -18.69
N SER A 77 1.20 5.28 -17.80
CA SER A 77 1.76 4.82 -16.52
C SER A 77 0.73 4.10 -15.64
N ILE A 78 -0.54 4.53 -15.66
CA ILE A 78 -1.62 3.85 -14.92
C ILE A 78 -1.90 2.48 -15.53
N VAL A 79 -1.93 2.38 -16.86
CA VAL A 79 -2.14 1.12 -17.58
C VAL A 79 -1.01 0.13 -17.27
N THR A 80 0.26 0.57 -17.35
CA THR A 80 1.41 -0.29 -17.04
C THR A 80 1.45 -0.70 -15.57
N LEU A 81 1.14 0.21 -14.65
CA LEU A 81 1.01 -0.11 -13.24
C LEU A 81 -0.08 -1.14 -13.00
N ARG A 82 -1.27 -0.96 -13.60
CA ARG A 82 -2.38 -1.93 -13.48
C ARG A 82 -2.00 -3.31 -13.99
N ALA A 83 -1.34 -3.38 -15.14
CA ALA A 83 -0.87 -4.64 -15.72
C ALA A 83 0.16 -5.37 -14.83
N ARG A 84 0.90 -4.64 -13.99
CA ARG A 84 1.85 -5.20 -13.02
C ARG A 84 1.20 -5.59 -11.69
N THR A 85 0.10 -4.94 -11.32
CA THR A 85 -0.61 -5.25 -10.05
C THR A 85 -1.52 -6.47 -10.11
N THR A 86 -1.78 -7.01 -11.30
CA THR A 86 -2.54 -8.26 -11.47
C THR A 86 -1.61 -9.46 -11.24
N SER A 87 -1.49 -9.94 -10.00
CA SER A 87 -0.82 -11.20 -9.70
C SER A 87 -1.81 -12.36 -9.81
N PRO A 88 -1.57 -13.38 -10.68
CA PRO A 88 -2.53 -14.47 -10.88
C PRO A 88 -2.36 -15.64 -9.91
N TRP A 89 -1.28 -15.68 -9.10
CA TRP A 89 -0.97 -16.84 -8.26
C TRP A 89 -0.69 -16.45 -6.81
N HIS A 90 -1.42 -17.10 -5.89
CA HIS A 90 -1.30 -16.90 -4.44
C HIS A 90 -1.03 -18.21 -3.68
N GLY A 91 -0.61 -19.26 -4.38
CA GLY A 91 -0.39 -20.59 -3.82
C GLY A 91 -1.63 -21.50 -3.90
N GLU A 92 -1.53 -22.66 -3.27
CA GLU A 92 -2.64 -23.61 -3.14
C GLU A 92 -3.73 -23.02 -2.21
N SER A 93 -5.01 -23.20 -2.57
CA SER A 93 -6.14 -22.70 -1.78
C SER A 93 -6.33 -23.56 -0.54
N GLU A 94 -6.45 -22.89 0.61
CA GLU A 94 -6.68 -23.50 1.92
C GLU A 94 -7.95 -22.88 2.53
N PRO A 95 -9.14 -23.30 2.04
CA PRO A 95 -10.40 -22.66 2.40
C PRO A 95 -10.74 -22.89 3.87
N GLY A 96 -11.17 -21.82 4.56
CA GLY A 96 -11.64 -21.87 5.95
C GLY A 96 -10.56 -21.98 7.02
N VAL A 97 -9.28 -22.05 6.63
CA VAL A 97 -8.17 -22.08 7.58
C VAL A 97 -7.88 -20.66 8.07
N LYS A 98 -7.80 -20.47 9.40
CA LYS A 98 -7.36 -19.19 9.99
C LYS A 98 -5.84 -19.16 10.06
N GLY A 99 -5.26 -18.08 9.54
CA GLY A 99 -3.83 -17.83 9.61
C GLY A 99 -3.49 -16.67 10.54
N ASP A 100 -2.24 -16.67 10.97
CA ASP A 100 -1.66 -15.66 11.85
C ASP A 100 -0.21 -15.43 11.45
N LEU A 101 0.11 -14.24 10.96
CA LEU A 101 1.43 -13.89 10.45
C LEU A 101 2.07 -12.83 11.34
N LEU A 102 3.19 -13.18 11.97
CA LEU A 102 4.02 -12.24 12.69
C LEU A 102 5.01 -11.56 11.74
N ILE A 103 4.96 -10.23 11.67
CA ILE A 103 5.81 -9.39 10.84
C ILE A 103 6.66 -8.53 11.76
N LEU A 104 7.98 -8.70 11.67
CA LEU A 104 8.95 -7.88 12.37
C LEU A 104 9.38 -6.73 11.46
N LEU A 105 9.22 -5.50 11.94
CA LEU A 105 9.72 -4.31 11.26
C LEU A 105 10.91 -3.72 12.03
N SER A 106 11.64 -2.83 11.38
CA SER A 106 12.68 -2.02 12.01
C SER A 106 12.14 -1.23 13.21
N GLU A 107 13.04 -0.85 14.13
CA GLU A 107 12.72 -0.08 15.34
C GLU A 107 11.79 -0.79 16.33
N ASP A 108 11.92 -2.12 16.46
CA ASP A 108 11.13 -2.95 17.39
C ASP A 108 9.61 -2.75 17.24
N ARG A 109 9.14 -2.59 15.99
CA ARG A 109 7.72 -2.53 15.67
C ARG A 109 7.28 -3.92 15.23
N TRP A 110 6.28 -4.48 15.89
CA TRP A 110 5.80 -5.84 15.60
C TRP A 110 4.35 -5.78 15.15
N ILE A 111 4.03 -6.52 14.10
CA ILE A 111 2.68 -6.57 13.55
C ILE A 111 2.22 -8.01 13.48
N ARG A 112 1.02 -8.26 14.00
CA ARG A 112 0.35 -9.55 13.93
C ARG A 112 -0.80 -9.45 12.94
N MET A 113 -0.68 -10.09 11.79
CA MET A 113 -1.69 -10.06 10.74
C MET A 113 -2.54 -11.33 10.81
N LYS A 114 -3.82 -11.18 11.17
CA LYS A 114 -4.81 -12.26 11.31
C LYS A 114 -5.81 -12.25 10.16
N GLY A 115 -6.29 -13.41 9.75
CA GLY A 115 -7.30 -13.53 8.70
C GLY A 115 -7.46 -14.97 8.23
N LEU A 116 -8.23 -15.19 7.17
CA LEU A 116 -8.22 -16.47 6.46
C LEU A 116 -6.87 -16.64 5.75
N VAL A 117 -6.35 -17.87 5.68
CA VAL A 117 -5.06 -18.15 5.03
C VAL A 117 -5.07 -17.69 3.58
N ASP A 118 -6.16 -17.92 2.85
CA ASP A 118 -6.29 -17.46 1.46
C ASP A 118 -6.28 -15.92 1.34
N ASP A 119 -6.84 -15.21 2.31
CA ASP A 119 -6.84 -13.75 2.36
C ASP A 119 -5.45 -13.21 2.71
N LEU A 120 -4.79 -13.85 3.67
CA LEU A 120 -3.42 -13.55 4.05
C LEU A 120 -2.48 -13.80 2.88
N LYS A 121 -2.62 -14.93 2.18
CA LYS A 121 -1.89 -15.22 0.94
C LYS A 121 -2.22 -14.16 -0.12
N ALA A 122 -3.47 -13.78 -0.32
CA ALA A 122 -3.82 -12.74 -1.28
C ALA A 122 -3.11 -11.40 -1.00
N VAL A 123 -2.93 -11.04 0.28
CA VAL A 123 -2.26 -9.79 0.69
C VAL A 123 -0.73 -9.90 0.73
N THR A 124 -0.19 -11.06 1.08
CA THR A 124 1.23 -11.22 1.41
C THR A 124 2.03 -11.96 0.35
N SER A 125 1.37 -12.78 -0.47
CA SER A 125 2.01 -13.57 -1.52
C SER A 125 2.00 -12.85 -2.87
N GLY A 126 3.02 -13.16 -3.67
CA GLY A 126 3.24 -12.57 -4.97
C GLY A 126 4.07 -11.29 -4.93
N SER A 127 4.67 -10.95 -6.07
CA SER A 127 5.30 -9.64 -6.23
C SER A 127 4.20 -8.58 -6.30
N TRP A 128 4.34 -7.51 -5.53
CA TRP A 128 3.45 -6.34 -5.62
C TRP A 128 3.44 -5.72 -7.02
N LEU A 129 4.57 -5.85 -7.74
CA LEU A 129 4.71 -5.56 -9.17
C LEU A 129 5.08 -6.85 -9.88
N ALA A 130 4.09 -7.67 -10.21
CA ALA A 130 4.29 -8.88 -10.98
C ALA A 130 4.87 -8.56 -12.36
N ARG A 131 5.62 -9.51 -12.91
CA ARG A 131 6.00 -9.43 -14.31
C ARG A 131 4.72 -9.46 -15.14
N PRO A 132 4.43 -8.43 -15.94
CA PRO A 132 3.18 -8.37 -16.68
C PRO A 132 3.20 -9.42 -17.80
N LYS A 133 2.02 -9.82 -18.27
CA LYS A 133 1.84 -10.84 -19.33
C LYS A 133 2.64 -10.52 -20.60
N HIS A 134 2.78 -9.23 -20.92
CA HIS A 134 3.57 -8.74 -22.04
C HIS A 134 4.65 -7.75 -21.51
N PRO A 135 5.83 -8.25 -21.09
CA PRO A 135 6.86 -7.42 -20.47
C PRO A 135 7.38 -6.33 -21.42
N VAL A 136 7.70 -6.70 -22.67
CA VAL A 136 8.23 -5.77 -23.68
C VAL A 136 7.24 -4.63 -23.97
N LEU A 137 5.94 -4.94 -24.08
CA LEU A 137 4.92 -3.91 -24.31
C LEU A 137 4.83 -2.96 -23.10
N CYS A 138 4.81 -3.48 -21.88
CA CYS A 138 4.73 -2.64 -20.69
C CYS A 138 5.97 -1.75 -20.55
N GLU A 139 7.16 -2.30 -20.78
CA GLU A 139 8.40 -1.53 -20.79
C GLU A 139 8.38 -0.43 -21.86
N SER A 140 7.95 -0.75 -23.09
CA SER A 140 7.82 0.26 -24.16
C SER A 140 6.84 1.36 -23.80
N LEU A 141 5.71 1.03 -23.16
CA LEU A 141 4.72 2.01 -22.73
C LEU A 141 5.26 2.90 -21.61
N ASP A 142 6.07 2.37 -20.70
CA ASP A 142 6.75 3.16 -19.67
C ASP A 142 7.77 4.12 -20.29
N TRP A 143 8.54 3.67 -21.29
CA TRP A 143 9.46 4.52 -22.05
C TRP A 143 8.72 5.63 -22.80
N VAL A 144 7.64 5.30 -23.50
CA VAL A 144 6.78 6.28 -24.21
C VAL A 144 6.16 7.26 -23.23
N ALA A 145 5.66 6.79 -22.09
CA ALA A 145 5.12 7.66 -21.04
C ALA A 145 6.16 8.66 -20.55
N GLY A 146 7.41 8.24 -20.33
CA GLY A 146 8.53 9.13 -19.97
C GLY A 146 8.85 10.13 -21.09
N LEU A 147 8.94 9.66 -22.33
CA LEU A 147 9.21 10.51 -23.49
C LEU A 147 8.15 11.61 -23.67
N LEU A 148 6.87 11.28 -23.48
CA LEU A 148 5.77 12.25 -23.56
C LEU A 148 5.92 13.39 -22.55
N VAL A 149 6.49 13.14 -21.36
CA VAL A 149 6.78 14.21 -20.38
C VAL A 149 7.83 15.17 -20.93
N TYR A 150 8.91 14.65 -21.53
CA TYR A 150 9.94 15.51 -22.15
C TYR A 150 9.39 16.31 -23.32
N ILE A 151 8.59 15.69 -24.20
CA ILE A 151 7.93 16.38 -25.30
C ILE A 151 6.98 17.47 -24.76
N ALA A 152 6.22 17.18 -23.69
CA ALA A 152 5.34 18.17 -23.07
C ALA A 152 6.12 19.39 -22.59
N VAL A 153 7.29 19.21 -21.97
CA VAL A 153 8.15 20.31 -21.53
C VAL A 153 8.64 21.14 -22.72
N ILE A 154 9.06 20.49 -23.81
CA ILE A 154 9.51 21.18 -25.03
C ILE A 154 8.37 22.01 -25.64
N VAL A 155 7.18 21.43 -25.77
CA VAL A 155 5.99 22.13 -26.29
C VAL A 155 5.63 23.31 -25.39
N LEU A 156 5.76 23.14 -24.07
CA LEU A 156 5.47 24.16 -23.07
C LEU A 156 6.40 25.37 -23.18
N VAL A 157 7.61 25.26 -23.75
CA VAL A 157 8.52 26.41 -23.96
C VAL A 157 7.85 27.50 -24.78
N ASN A 158 7.02 27.14 -25.75
CA ASN A 158 6.29 28.08 -26.61
C ASN A 158 5.08 28.74 -25.92
N ALA A 159 4.72 28.30 -24.71
CA ALA A 159 3.60 28.87 -23.96
C ALA A 159 3.94 30.22 -23.30
N PRO A 160 2.94 31.07 -23.05
CA PRO A 160 3.11 32.26 -22.22
C PRO A 160 3.54 31.89 -20.79
N ASN A 161 4.35 32.76 -20.16
CA ASN A 161 4.90 32.54 -18.81
C ASN A 161 3.81 32.23 -17.76
N GLN A 162 2.65 32.87 -17.87
CA GLN A 162 1.50 32.60 -16.99
C GLN A 162 1.06 31.13 -17.06
N GLY A 163 0.93 30.58 -18.27
CA GLY A 163 0.54 29.17 -18.46
C GLY A 163 1.57 28.18 -17.93
N LYS A 164 2.87 28.49 -18.08
CA LYS A 164 3.97 27.69 -17.52
C LYS A 164 3.90 27.61 -15.99
N VAL A 165 3.76 28.76 -15.34
CA VAL A 165 3.68 28.87 -13.87
C VAL A 165 2.44 28.14 -13.34
N ILE A 166 1.29 28.36 -13.97
CA ILE A 166 0.04 27.71 -13.59
C ILE A 166 0.17 26.18 -13.69
N LEU A 167 0.68 25.67 -14.82
CA LEU A 167 0.83 24.23 -15.03
C LEU A 167 1.79 23.59 -14.01
N ALA A 168 2.92 24.26 -13.72
CA ALA A 168 3.86 23.80 -12.71
C ALA A 168 3.22 23.75 -11.31
N LEU A 169 2.47 24.79 -10.93
CA LEU A 169 1.78 24.86 -9.64
C LEU A 169 0.74 23.74 -9.50
N TYR A 170 -0.07 23.49 -10.55
CA TYR A 170 -1.05 22.39 -10.53
C TYR A 170 -0.38 21.01 -10.42
N ALA A 171 0.74 20.79 -11.11
CA ALA A 171 1.49 19.55 -11.00
C ALA A 171 2.01 19.34 -9.56
N LEU A 172 2.57 20.37 -8.94
CA LEU A 172 3.05 20.33 -7.56
C LEU A 172 1.91 20.07 -6.56
N LEU A 173 0.80 20.81 -6.68
CA LEU A 173 -0.37 20.63 -5.81
C LEU A 173 -0.99 19.23 -5.98
N GLY A 174 -1.06 18.71 -7.21
CA GLY A 174 -1.58 17.37 -7.47
C GLY A 174 -0.69 16.27 -6.86
N HIS A 175 0.63 16.42 -6.96
CA HIS A 175 1.57 15.52 -6.30
C HIS A 175 1.52 15.62 -4.78
N GLY A 176 1.42 16.84 -4.23
CA GLY A 176 1.25 17.07 -2.79
C GLY A 176 -0.04 16.46 -2.26
N ALA A 177 -1.16 16.63 -2.98
CA ALA A 177 -2.44 16.03 -2.64
C ALA A 177 -2.38 14.49 -2.66
N LEU A 178 -1.72 13.90 -3.66
CA LEU A 178 -1.52 12.44 -3.72
C LEU A 178 -0.66 11.95 -2.54
N ALA A 179 0.43 12.65 -2.23
CA ALA A 179 1.30 12.31 -1.10
C ALA A 179 0.56 12.41 0.23
N LEU A 180 -0.23 13.47 0.43
CA LEU A 180 -1.07 13.65 1.62
C LEU A 180 -2.15 12.59 1.71
N HIS A 181 -2.76 12.20 0.58
CA HIS A 181 -3.74 11.12 0.57
C HIS A 181 -3.10 9.80 0.98
N ASN A 182 -1.98 9.42 0.37
CA ASN A 182 -1.25 8.21 0.72
C ASN A 182 -0.81 8.21 2.20
N ALA A 183 -0.43 9.39 2.73
CA ALA A 183 -0.07 9.56 4.13
C ALA A 183 -1.26 9.45 5.10
N THR A 184 -2.49 9.71 4.64
CA THR A 184 -3.72 9.66 5.45
C THR A 184 -4.54 8.37 5.27
N CYS A 185 -4.20 7.51 4.31
CA CYS A 185 -4.91 6.24 4.10
C CYS A 185 -4.86 5.33 5.35
N GLN A 186 -5.96 5.18 6.09
CA GLN A 186 -6.01 4.36 7.31
C GLN A 186 -6.12 2.84 7.08
N GLU A 187 -6.40 2.42 5.85
CA GLU A 187 -6.51 1.01 5.48
C GLU A 187 -5.67 0.74 4.24
N LEU A 188 -5.12 -0.46 4.14
CA LEU A 188 -4.42 -0.93 2.95
C LEU A 188 -5.36 -1.86 2.18
N VAL A 189 -5.65 -1.54 0.92
CA VAL A 189 -6.45 -2.41 0.03
C VAL A 189 -5.52 -3.05 -0.98
N MET A 190 -5.47 -4.37 -1.01
CA MET A 190 -4.63 -5.15 -1.92
C MET A 190 -5.37 -6.41 -2.35
N ASN A 191 -5.37 -6.70 -3.66
CA ASN A 191 -6.06 -7.87 -4.24
C ASN A 191 -7.50 -8.03 -3.76
N GLU A 192 -8.23 -6.92 -3.73
CA GLU A 192 -9.62 -6.82 -3.24
C GLU A 192 -9.82 -7.15 -1.75
N ARG A 193 -8.74 -7.38 -1.00
CA ARG A 193 -8.76 -7.54 0.46
C ARG A 193 -8.42 -6.23 1.13
N THR A 194 -9.01 -6.01 2.31
CA THR A 194 -8.73 -4.82 3.12
C THR A 194 -8.01 -5.24 4.38
N VAL A 195 -6.90 -4.56 4.65
CA VAL A 195 -6.04 -4.72 5.81
C VAL A 195 -6.24 -3.50 6.70
N SER A 196 -6.74 -3.70 7.91
CA SER A 196 -7.04 -2.65 8.88
C SER A 196 -6.67 -3.07 10.29
N VAL A 197 -6.29 -2.10 11.14
CA VAL A 197 -6.04 -2.38 12.57
C VAL A 197 -7.30 -2.99 13.19
N SER A 198 -7.13 -4.06 13.97
CA SER A 198 -8.26 -4.74 14.61
C SER A 198 -8.99 -3.79 15.57
N SER A 199 -10.32 -3.82 15.54
CA SER A 199 -11.17 -3.08 16.47
C SER A 199 -11.30 -3.79 17.84
N GLN A 200 -10.70 -4.96 18.01
CA GLN A 200 -10.79 -5.73 19.25
C GLN A 200 -9.97 -5.08 20.38
N PRO A 201 -10.42 -5.19 21.64
CA PRO A 201 -9.61 -4.77 22.79
C PRO A 201 -8.27 -5.51 22.79
N GLY A 202 -7.18 -4.79 23.04
CA GLY A 202 -5.83 -5.38 22.98
C GLY A 202 -5.24 -5.49 21.57
N SER A 203 -5.82 -4.80 20.58
CA SER A 203 -5.22 -4.75 19.23
C SER A 203 -3.86 -4.06 19.19
N VAL A 204 -3.51 -3.27 20.21
CA VAL A 204 -2.16 -2.73 20.41
C VAL A 204 -1.71 -3.05 21.82
N THR A 205 -0.74 -3.96 21.93
CA THR A 205 -0.17 -4.36 23.23
C THR A 205 1.28 -3.90 23.31
N ARG A 206 1.62 -3.17 24.37
CA ARG A 206 2.97 -2.66 24.58
C ARG A 206 3.78 -3.64 25.42
N TYR A 207 5.03 -3.83 25.03
CA TYR A 207 5.97 -4.70 25.73
C TYR A 207 7.23 -3.95 26.11
N THR A 208 7.85 -4.36 27.22
CA THR A 208 9.14 -3.84 27.67
C THR A 208 10.30 -4.43 26.87
N ARG A 209 10.19 -5.71 26.48
CA ARG A 209 11.21 -6.44 25.74
C ARG A 209 10.57 -7.35 24.70
N ARG A 210 11.25 -7.54 23.56
CA ARG A 210 10.86 -8.48 22.50
C ARG A 210 10.66 -9.90 23.03
N LEU A 211 11.48 -10.32 24.00
CA LEU A 211 11.41 -11.64 24.63
C LEU A 211 10.06 -11.87 25.33
N VAL A 212 9.54 -10.87 26.03
CA VAL A 212 8.26 -10.98 26.77
C VAL A 212 7.12 -11.20 25.78
N MET A 213 7.10 -10.44 24.69
CA MET A 213 6.13 -10.60 23.61
C MET A 213 6.24 -11.99 22.96
N ALA A 214 7.47 -12.46 22.71
CA ALA A 214 7.69 -13.80 22.17
C ALA A 214 7.10 -14.88 23.08
N ARG A 215 7.35 -14.78 24.40
CA ARG A 215 6.86 -15.75 25.38
C ARG A 215 5.33 -15.79 25.42
N GLU A 216 4.68 -14.64 25.51
CA GLU A 216 3.21 -14.55 25.50
C GLU A 216 2.61 -15.14 24.22
N LEU A 217 3.19 -14.85 23.05
CA LEU A 217 2.71 -15.43 21.78
C LEU A 217 2.91 -16.95 21.71
N VAL A 218 4.01 -17.47 22.26
CA VAL A 218 4.25 -18.93 22.32
C VAL A 218 3.23 -19.60 23.24
N GLU A 219 2.90 -18.98 24.37
CA GLU A 219 1.85 -19.46 25.27
C GLU A 219 0.47 -19.44 24.60
N GLU A 220 0.12 -18.36 23.89
CA GLU A 220 -1.16 -18.22 23.20
C GLU A 220 -1.32 -19.23 22.05
N ILE A 221 -0.28 -19.39 21.22
CA ILE A 221 -0.31 -20.26 20.02
C ILE A 221 -0.03 -21.72 20.38
N GLY A 222 0.63 -21.97 21.52
CA GLY A 222 1.03 -23.31 21.97
C GLY A 222 2.20 -23.91 21.18
N ARG A 223 2.94 -23.09 20.42
CA ARG A 223 4.09 -23.50 19.60
C ARG A 223 5.18 -22.44 19.63
N SER A 224 6.45 -22.86 19.61
CA SER A 224 7.64 -21.98 19.72
C SER A 224 8.50 -21.92 18.46
N ASP A 225 8.21 -22.74 17.45
CA ASP A 225 9.02 -22.88 16.25
C ASP A 225 9.17 -21.56 15.47
N PHE A 226 8.11 -20.75 15.41
CA PHE A 226 8.17 -19.44 14.76
C PHE A 226 9.10 -18.47 15.51
N ALA A 227 9.05 -18.47 16.84
CA ALA A 227 9.82 -17.55 17.68
C ALA A 227 11.31 -17.90 17.64
N ILE A 228 11.67 -19.19 17.62
CA ILE A 228 13.05 -19.64 17.46
C ILE A 228 13.57 -19.25 16.06
N ARG A 229 12.81 -19.54 15.00
CA ARG A 229 13.22 -19.23 13.61
C ARG A 229 13.36 -17.74 13.34
N LEU A 230 12.59 -16.90 14.02
CA LEU A 230 12.70 -15.44 13.96
C LEU A 230 13.78 -14.88 14.89
N GLY A 231 14.52 -15.72 15.62
CA GLY A 231 15.57 -15.31 16.55
C GLY A 231 15.03 -14.51 17.75
N MET A 232 13.79 -14.76 18.14
CA MET A 232 13.13 -14.10 19.27
C MET A 232 13.33 -14.86 20.58
N LEU A 233 13.57 -16.17 20.49
CA LEU A 233 13.89 -17.07 21.60
C LEU A 233 15.14 -17.87 21.26
N ASN A 234 15.94 -18.22 22.27
CA ASN A 234 17.01 -19.19 22.08
C ASN A 234 16.43 -20.62 22.11
N PRO A 235 16.98 -21.56 21.33
CA PRO A 235 16.56 -22.96 21.37
C PRO A 235 16.66 -23.57 22.78
N ASP A 236 17.64 -23.12 23.58
CA ASP A 236 17.90 -23.63 24.92
C ASP A 236 16.79 -23.28 25.92
N ASP A 237 16.05 -22.19 25.66
CA ASP A 237 14.93 -21.70 26.48
C ASP A 237 13.65 -22.51 26.27
N VAL A 238 13.68 -23.49 25.35
CA VAL A 238 12.52 -24.28 24.93
C VAL A 238 12.77 -25.77 25.21
N ASP A 239 11.78 -26.44 25.78
CA ASP A 239 11.80 -27.88 26.01
C ASP A 239 11.66 -28.68 24.71
N SER A 240 12.03 -29.96 24.74
CA SER A 240 11.87 -30.90 23.63
C SER A 240 10.43 -31.02 23.11
N GLY A 241 9.44 -30.61 23.92
CA GLY A 241 8.02 -30.54 23.56
C GLY A 241 7.55 -29.19 23.00
N GLY A 242 8.46 -28.23 22.74
CA GLY A 242 8.15 -26.93 22.15
C GLY A 242 7.56 -25.90 23.14
N LYS A 243 7.57 -26.18 24.44
CA LYS A 243 7.12 -25.26 25.49
C LYS A 243 8.31 -24.51 26.11
N LEU A 244 8.06 -23.33 26.66
CA LEU A 244 9.09 -22.58 27.38
C LEU A 244 9.50 -23.34 28.64
N LYS A 245 10.82 -23.46 28.85
CA LYS A 245 11.34 -23.89 30.15
C LYS A 245 10.97 -22.84 31.17
N ASN A 246 10.35 -23.26 32.28
CA ASN A 246 9.96 -22.36 33.38
C ASN A 246 11.16 -21.81 34.19
N ASP A 247 12.36 -21.83 33.61
CA ASP A 247 13.58 -21.46 34.31
C ASP A 247 13.86 -19.96 34.14
N LEU A 248 13.30 -19.21 35.09
CA LEU A 248 13.81 -18.02 35.77
C LEU A 248 12.68 -17.03 36.04
N VAL A 249 11.97 -17.34 37.12
CA VAL A 249 11.35 -16.37 38.02
C VAL A 249 12.42 -15.34 38.43
N THR A 250 12.06 -14.07 38.35
CA THR A 250 12.73 -12.88 38.95
C THR A 250 14.15 -12.54 38.48
N MET A 251 14.28 -11.41 37.76
CA MET A 251 14.89 -10.17 38.26
C MET A 251 14.61 -9.00 37.31
#